data_AF-A0A4Q3SQ82-F1
#
_entry.id   AF-A0A4Q3SQ82-F1
#
_cell.length_a   1.000
_cell.length_b   1.000
_cell.length_c   1.000
_cell.angle_alpha   90.00
_cell.angle_beta   90.00
_cell.angle_gamma   90.00
#
_symmetry.space_group_name_H-M   'P 1'
#
loop_
_entity.id
_entity.type
_entity.pdbx_description
1 polymer ?
#
loop_
_entity_poly.entity_id
_entity_poly.type
_entity_poly.pdbx_seq_one_letter_code
_entity_poly.pdbx_strand_id
1 'polypeptide(L)'
;MIISFGSKETEKIWKGNRISKMPHTVQEIGRRKLRMINNAIDLADLRIPPANRLEKLAGDLRAFYSIRINDQWRIIFQWNSGNASEVEIIDYH
;
A
#
# COMPACT_ATOMS: atom_id res chain seq x y z
N MET A 1 8.68 8.27 1.44
CA MET A 1 7.97 8.51 2.73
C MET A 1 6.47 8.48 2.55
N ILE A 2 5.72 7.95 3.53
CA ILE A 2 4.25 8.05 3.54
C ILE A 2 3.85 9.36 4.21
N ILE A 3 3.04 10.18 3.50
CA ILE A 3 2.63 11.51 3.97
C ILE A 3 1.15 11.62 4.31
N SER A 4 0.29 10.77 3.73
CA SER A 4 -1.14 10.69 4.09
C SER A 4 -1.69 9.28 3.88
N PHE A 5 -2.79 8.98 4.57
CA PHE A 5 -3.53 7.72 4.46
C PHE A 5 -4.93 8.00 3.94
N GLY A 6 -5.37 7.24 2.93
CA GLY A 6 -6.75 7.30 2.41
C GLY A 6 -7.77 6.66 3.35
N SER A 7 -7.29 5.90 4.36
CA SER A 7 -8.14 5.16 5.29
C SER A 7 -7.58 5.14 6.70
N LYS A 8 -8.47 5.37 7.68
CA LYS A 8 -8.15 5.32 9.13
C LYS A 8 -7.72 3.92 9.55
N GLU A 9 -8.27 2.89 8.92
CA GLU A 9 -7.91 1.49 9.13
C GLU A 9 -6.46 1.22 8.69
N THR A 10 -6.07 1.74 7.53
CA THR A 10 -4.68 1.61 7.04
C THR A 10 -3.71 2.35 7.96
N GLU A 11 -4.07 3.55 8.43
CA GLU A 11 -3.28 4.30 9.39
C GLU A 11 -3.12 3.55 10.73
N LYS A 12 -4.18 2.89 11.22
CA LYS A 12 -4.11 2.04 12.42
C LYS A 12 -3.12 0.88 12.22
N ILE A 13 -3.17 0.22 11.07
CA ILE A 13 -2.22 -0.85 10.72
C ILE A 13 -0.79 -0.30 10.61
N TRP A 14 -0.60 0.92 10.09
CA TRP A 14 0.69 1.63 10.07
C TRP A 14 1.20 1.98 11.48
N LYS A 15 0.33 2.26 12.44
CA LYS A 15 0.70 2.47 13.85
C LYS A 15 0.99 1.15 14.59
N GLY A 16 0.45 0.04 14.09
CA GLY A 16 0.66 -1.30 14.63
C GLY A 16 -0.52 -1.83 15.41
N ASN A 17 -1.65 -1.15 15.28
CA ASN A 17 -2.90 -1.55 15.89
C ASN A 17 -3.59 -2.57 14.98
N ARG A 18 -4.09 -3.63 15.60
CA ARG A 18 -4.93 -4.62 14.91
C ARG A 18 -6.32 -4.04 14.67
N ILE A 19 -6.89 -4.36 13.51
CA ILE A 19 -8.29 -4.08 13.17
C ILE A 19 -9.08 -5.38 13.00
N SER A 20 -10.40 -5.32 13.16
CA SER A 20 -11.29 -6.47 12.99
C SER A 20 -11.69 -6.72 11.53
N LYS A 21 -11.73 -5.67 10.70
CA LYS A 21 -12.28 -5.70 9.33
C LYS A 21 -11.45 -6.47 8.30
N MET A 22 -10.24 -6.90 8.64
CA MET A 22 -9.31 -7.51 7.68
C MET A 22 -8.55 -8.68 8.32
N PRO A 23 -8.23 -9.76 7.59
CA PRO A 23 -7.47 -10.88 8.14
C PRO A 23 -6.14 -10.45 8.74
N HIS A 24 -5.74 -11.11 9.83
CA HIS A 24 -4.50 -10.78 10.55
C HIS A 24 -3.25 -10.87 9.66
N THR A 25 -3.18 -11.90 8.82
CA THR A 25 -2.07 -12.12 7.88
C THR A 25 -1.93 -10.97 6.87
N VAL A 26 -3.05 -10.42 6.39
CA VAL A 26 -3.08 -9.26 5.49
C VAL A 26 -2.57 -8.01 6.21
N GLN A 27 -2.93 -7.82 7.48
CA GLN A 27 -2.44 -6.70 8.29
C GLN A 27 -0.93 -6.79 8.52
N GLU A 28 -0.39 -7.98 8.82
CA GLU A 28 1.05 -8.18 9.03
C GLU A 28 1.87 -7.97 7.75
N ILE A 29 1.41 -8.52 6.62
CA ILE A 29 2.10 -8.36 5.33
C ILE A 29 1.92 -6.92 4.83
N GLY A 30 0.72 -6.36 4.98
CA GLY A 30 0.41 -4.97 4.67
C GLY A 30 1.32 -4.02 5.43
N ARG A 31 1.46 -4.17 6.75
CA ARG A 31 2.36 -3.36 7.59
C ARG A 31 3.82 -3.42 7.13
N ARG A 32 4.31 -4.59 6.73
CA ARG A 32 5.66 -4.76 6.16
C ARG A 32 5.81 -3.98 4.84
N LYS A 33 4.82 -4.07 3.96
CA LYS A 33 4.82 -3.38 2.66
C LYS A 33 4.63 -1.86 2.80
N LEU A 34 3.85 -1.39 3.77
CA LEU A 34 3.75 0.04 4.09
C LEU A 34 5.11 0.61 4.51
N ARG A 35 5.91 -0.13 5.30
CA ARG A 35 7.27 0.31 5.67
C ARG A 35 8.20 0.37 4.46
N MET A 36 8.08 -0.59 3.55
CA MET A 36 8.81 -0.58 2.27
C MET A 36 8.42 0.64 1.41
N ILE A 37 7.13 0.95 1.25
CA ILE A 37 6.65 2.17 0.57
C ILE A 37 7.22 3.42 1.26
N ASN A 38 7.20 3.47 2.59
CA ASN A 38 7.73 4.61 3.33
C ASN A 38 9.22 4.84 3.08
N ASN A 39 10.00 3.76 2.93
CA ASN A 39 11.45 3.82 2.79
C ASN A 39 11.92 3.92 1.33
N ALA A 40 11.04 3.71 0.36
CA ALA A 40 11.38 3.84 -1.05
C ALA A 40 11.74 5.29 -1.40
N ILE A 41 12.82 5.44 -2.17
CA ILE A 41 13.29 6.73 -2.70
C ILE A 41 12.69 6.92 -4.07
N ASP A 42 12.70 5.86 -4.88
CA ASP A 42 12.15 5.85 -6.23
C ASP A 42 11.03 4.82 -6.37
N LEU A 43 10.11 5.09 -7.31
CA LEU A 43 9.02 4.17 -7.60
C LEU A 43 9.55 2.80 -8.06
N ALA A 44 10.72 2.78 -8.72
CA ALA A 44 11.37 1.56 -9.17
C ALA A 44 11.78 0.62 -8.03
N ASP A 45 12.08 1.15 -6.84
CA ASP A 45 12.42 0.35 -5.65
C ASP A 45 11.29 -0.62 -5.30
N LEU A 46 10.04 -0.19 -5.53
CA LEU A 46 8.84 -0.98 -5.24
C LEU A 46 8.60 -2.11 -6.25
N ARG A 47 9.41 -2.23 -7.31
CA ARG A 47 9.43 -3.43 -8.17
C ARG A 47 10.14 -4.61 -7.51
N ILE A 48 10.89 -4.36 -6.44
CA ILE A 48 11.61 -5.39 -5.69
C ILE A 48 10.95 -5.51 -4.30
N PRO A 49 10.55 -6.72 -3.87
CA PRO A 49 10.61 -7.99 -4.60
C PRO A 49 9.60 -8.07 -5.76
N PRO A 50 9.83 -8.93 -6.78
CA PRO A 50 8.91 -9.09 -7.92
C PRO A 50 7.47 -9.42 -7.53
N ALA A 51 7.27 -10.06 -6.39
CA ALA A 51 5.95 -10.35 -5.81
C ALA A 51 5.13 -9.09 -5.46
N ASN A 52 5.74 -7.90 -5.40
CA ASN A 52 5.01 -6.65 -5.27
C ASN A 52 4.09 -6.40 -6.45
N ARG A 53 4.46 -6.87 -7.66
CA ARG A 53 3.69 -6.65 -8.89
C ARG A 53 3.22 -5.19 -8.99
N LEU A 54 4.18 -4.27 -8.87
CA LEU A 54 3.90 -2.84 -8.93
C LEU A 54 3.17 -2.51 -10.23
N GLU A 55 2.02 -1.86 -10.10
CA GLU A 55 1.13 -1.56 -11.22
C GLU A 55 0.65 -0.11 -11.14
N LYS A 56 0.56 0.58 -12.29
CA LYS A 56 -0.16 1.85 -12.40
C LYS A 56 -1.62 1.53 -12.66
N LEU A 57 -2.52 2.01 -11.79
CA LEU A 57 -3.95 1.77 -11.96
C LEU A 57 -4.54 2.62 -13.10
N ALA A 58 -5.72 2.23 -13.57
CA ALA A 58 -6.44 2.89 -14.66
C ALA A 58 -7.83 3.39 -14.23
N GLY A 59 -8.53 4.07 -15.13
CA GLY A 59 -9.89 4.58 -14.89
C GLY A 59 -9.94 5.66 -13.80
N ASP A 60 -10.87 5.50 -12.86
CA ASP A 60 -11.06 6.43 -11.74
C ASP A 60 -9.86 6.44 -10.79
N LEU A 61 -9.09 5.36 -10.75
CA LEU A 61 -7.90 5.21 -9.92
C LEU A 61 -6.60 5.53 -10.68
N ARG A 62 -6.65 6.19 -11.84
CA ARG A 62 -5.46 6.53 -12.65
C ARG A 62 -4.38 7.34 -11.91
N ALA A 63 -4.73 8.04 -10.84
CA ALA A 63 -3.75 8.75 -10.01
C ALA A 63 -2.90 7.80 -9.16
N PHE A 64 -3.41 6.58 -8.91
CA PHE A 64 -2.83 5.63 -7.97
C PHE A 64 -1.92 4.61 -8.65
N TYR A 65 -1.03 4.05 -7.84
CA TYR A 65 -0.27 2.84 -8.06
C TYR A 65 -0.78 1.78 -7.10
N SER A 66 -0.51 0.51 -7.38
CA SER A 66 -0.79 -0.59 -6.47
C SER A 66 0.41 -1.51 -6.28
N ILE A 67 0.53 -2.07 -5.09
CA ILE A 67 1.36 -3.26 -4.83
C ILE A 67 0.53 -4.36 -4.18
N ARG A 68 0.85 -5.60 -4.52
CA ARG A 68 0.14 -6.78 -4.06
C ARG A 68 0.46 -7.16 -2.62
N ILE A 69 -0.56 -7.45 -1.81
CA ILE A 69 -0.40 -8.14 -0.51
C ILE A 69 -0.52 -9.65 -0.70
N ASN A 70 -1.66 -10.11 -1.24
CA ASN A 70 -1.94 -11.49 -1.63
C ASN A 70 -2.87 -11.47 -2.86
N ASP A 71 -3.55 -12.55 -3.20
CA ASP A 71 -4.40 -12.54 -4.41
C ASP A 71 -5.56 -11.54 -4.30
N GLN A 72 -6.19 -11.41 -3.13
CA GLN A 72 -7.36 -10.56 -2.89
C GLN A 72 -7.00 -9.09 -2.58
N TRP A 73 -5.98 -8.83 -1.76
CA TRP A 73 -5.73 -7.51 -1.18
C TRP A 73 -4.58 -6.76 -1.88
N ARG A 74 -4.70 -5.43 -1.98
CA ARG A 74 -3.68 -4.50 -2.52
C ARG A 74 -3.45 -3.34 -1.57
N ILE A 75 -2.25 -2.75 -1.62
CA ILE A 75 -2.03 -1.38 -1.15
C ILE A 75 -2.09 -0.48 -2.38
N ILE A 76 -2.94 0.53 -2.35
CA ILE A 76 -2.95 1.61 -3.33
C ILE A 76 -2.35 2.88 -2.72
N PHE A 77 -1.71 3.70 -3.56
CA PHE A 77 -1.12 4.97 -3.16
C PHE A 77 -0.89 5.86 -4.38
N GLN A 78 -0.96 7.18 -4.20
CA GLN A 78 -0.40 8.11 -5.17
C GLN A 78 1.10 8.27 -4.91
N TRP A 79 1.87 8.51 -5.97
CA TRP A 79 3.32 8.66 -5.86
C TRP A 79 3.78 9.97 -6.49
N ASN A 80 4.54 10.76 -5.74
CA ASN A 80 5.16 12.00 -6.20
C ASN A 80 6.54 12.17 -5.57
N SER A 81 7.60 12.16 -6.39
CA SER A 81 8.98 12.48 -5.99
C SER A 81 9.41 11.87 -4.64
N GLY A 82 9.32 10.55 -4.51
CA GLY A 82 9.72 9.82 -3.29
C GLY A 82 8.68 9.81 -2.17
N ASN A 83 7.51 10.43 -2.38
CA ASN A 83 6.43 10.48 -1.40
C ASN A 83 5.20 9.69 -1.86
N ALA A 84 4.62 8.95 -0.92
CA ALA A 84 3.38 8.21 -1.08
C ALA A 84 2.26 8.90 -0.29
N SER A 85 1.16 9.23 -0.96
CA SER A 85 -0.04 9.83 -0.37
C SER A 85 -1.28 9.00 -0.64
N GLU A 86 -2.34 9.27 0.12
CA GLU A 86 -3.62 8.56 0.05
C GLU A 86 -3.43 7.04 0.14
N VAL A 87 -2.50 6.61 1.01
CA VAL A 87 -2.12 5.20 1.12
C VAL A 87 -3.23 4.41 1.77
N GLU A 88 -3.68 3.34 1.12
CA GLU A 88 -4.80 2.54 1.57
C GLU A 88 -4.63 1.05 1.25
N ILE A 89 -4.99 0.17 2.19
CA ILE A 89 -5.16 -1.26 1.94
C ILE A 89 -6.61 -1.52 1.53
N ILE A 90 -6.81 -2.02 0.31
CA ILE A 90 -8.13 -2.29 -0.27
C ILE A 90 -8.32 -3.77 -0.57
N ASP A 91 -9.58 -4.21 -0.50
CA ASP A 91 -10.02 -5.43 -1.16
C ASP A 91 -10.14 -5.14 -2.66
N TYR A 92 -9.47 -5.96 -3.48
CA TYR A 92 -9.33 -5.73 -4.92
C TYR A 92 -10.17 -6.73 -5.75
N HIS A 93 -11.08 -7.48 -5.10
CA HIS A 93 -12.01 -8.40 -5.76
C HIS A 93 -13.46 -8.05 -5.45
#